data_AF-A0A0G9MPQ9-F1
#
_entry.id   AF-A0A0G9MPQ9-F1
#
_cell.length_a   1.000
_cell.length_b   1.000
_cell.length_c   1.000
_cell.angle_alpha   90.00
_cell.angle_beta   90.00
_cell.angle_gamma   90.00
#
_symmetry.space_group_name_H-M   'P 1'
#
loop_
_entity.id
_entity.type
_entity.pdbx_description
1 polymer ?
#
loop_
_entity_poly.entity_id
_entity_poly.type
_entity_poly.pdbx_seq_one_letter_code
_entity_poly.pdbx_strand_id
1 'polypeptide(L)'
;MPKNYRQGGVGMVEAAAGTYLVHAYFDDNQVDLVRSNVLGWQVASDRTITPLVVDPRAADDEEWTVIHPDGRVETSDGRSWDSQDAWLREEKRAKRLAA
;
A
#
# COMPACT_ATOMS: atom_id res chain seq x y z
N MET A 1 12.23 37.99 -11.93
CA MET A 1 11.76 36.96 -10.99
C MET A 1 11.96 35.60 -11.64
N PRO A 2 12.85 34.73 -11.15
CA PRO A 2 12.96 33.38 -11.70
C PRO A 2 11.65 32.64 -11.44
N LYS A 3 11.06 32.03 -12.48
CA LYS A 3 9.86 31.20 -12.35
C LYS A 3 10.21 29.97 -11.52
N ASN A 4 9.77 29.93 -10.28
CA ASN A 4 9.96 28.79 -9.40
C ASN A 4 9.01 27.68 -9.87
N TYR A 5 9.46 26.85 -10.79
CA TYR A 5 8.75 25.67 -11.26
C TYR A 5 8.79 24.64 -10.12
N ARG A 6 7.92 24.80 -9.12
CA ARG A 6 7.67 23.72 -8.16
C ARG A 6 7.04 22.60 -8.98
N GLN A 7 7.76 21.49 -9.12
CA GLN A 7 7.27 20.28 -9.77
C GLN A 7 6.00 19.85 -9.01
N GLY A 8 4.84 20.06 -9.63
CA GLY A 8 3.55 19.76 -9.00
C GLY A 8 3.49 18.28 -8.64
N GLY A 9 3.05 17.98 -7.41
CA GLY A 9 2.86 16.61 -6.93
C GLY A 9 3.97 16.07 -6.02
N VAL A 10 5.08 16.78 -5.81
CA VAL A 10 6.10 16.37 -4.82
C VAL A 10 5.76 16.93 -3.44
N GLY A 11 5.76 16.08 -2.42
CA GLY A 11 5.46 16.47 -1.05
C GLY A 11 4.72 15.41 -0.26
N MET A 12 4.00 15.83 0.77
CA MET A 12 3.17 14.96 1.60
C MET A 12 1.69 15.22 1.32
N VAL A 13 0.93 14.15 1.14
CA VAL A 13 -0.53 14.18 0.92
C VAL A 13 -1.20 13.39 2.03
N GLU A 14 -2.27 13.91 2.63
CA GLU A 14 -3.01 13.20 3.66
C GLU A 14 -3.68 11.95 3.08
N ALA A 15 -3.67 10.85 3.85
CA ALA A 15 -4.37 9.64 3.47
C ALA A 15 -5.83 9.75 3.90
N ALA A 16 -6.72 9.10 3.14
CA ALA A 16 -8.12 9.01 3.53
C ALA A 16 -8.23 8.20 4.83
N ALA A 17 -9.05 8.68 5.78
CA ALA A 17 -9.28 7.98 7.04
C ALA A 17 -9.84 6.57 6.79
N GLY A 18 -9.25 5.56 7.42
CA GLY A 18 -9.55 4.15 7.15
C GLY A 18 -8.67 3.48 6.09
N THR A 19 -7.61 4.16 5.64
CA THR A 19 -6.57 3.54 4.80
C THR A 19 -5.56 2.80 5.67
N TYR A 20 -5.30 1.54 5.36
CA TYR A 20 -4.35 0.69 6.09
C TYR A 20 -3.31 0.10 5.16
N LEU A 21 -2.05 0.16 5.57
CA LEU A 21 -0.99 -0.68 5.01
C LEU A 21 -1.20 -2.10 5.55
N VAL A 22 -1.17 -3.10 4.68
CA VAL A 22 -1.47 -4.48 5.04
C VAL A 22 -0.35 -5.42 4.59
N HIS A 23 -0.03 -6.35 5.49
CA HIS A 23 0.87 -7.47 5.24
C HIS A 23 0.13 -8.78 5.46
N ALA A 24 0.16 -9.65 4.45
CA ALA A 24 -0.52 -10.95 4.52
C ALA A 24 0.46 -12.09 4.80
N TYR A 25 0.28 -12.72 5.95
CA TYR A 25 1.01 -13.93 6.35
C TYR A 25 0.15 -15.15 6.08
N PHE A 26 0.70 -16.12 5.37
CA PHE A 26 0.01 -17.36 5.01
C PHE A 26 0.68 -18.50 5.75
N ASP A 27 -0.05 -19.12 6.67
CA ASP A 27 0.41 -20.25 7.48
C ASP A 27 -0.61 -21.39 7.35
N ASP A 28 -0.17 -22.54 6.81
CA ASP A 28 -0.84 -23.83 6.53
C ASP A 28 -2.35 -23.85 6.18
N ASN A 29 -3.24 -23.18 6.94
CA ASN A 29 -4.66 -23.01 6.65
C ASN A 29 -5.26 -21.63 7.02
N GLN A 30 -4.46 -20.71 7.56
CA GLN A 30 -4.90 -19.39 7.99
C GLN A 30 -4.18 -18.29 7.20
N VAL A 31 -4.87 -17.15 7.11
CA VAL A 31 -4.28 -15.90 6.62
C VAL A 31 -4.37 -14.92 7.77
N ASP A 32 -3.21 -14.45 8.22
CA ASP A 32 -3.13 -13.36 9.19
C ASP A 32 -2.81 -12.05 8.45
N LEU A 33 -3.52 -11.00 8.83
CA LEU A 33 -3.40 -9.67 8.24
C LEU A 33 -2.91 -8.69 9.29
N VAL A 34 -1.64 -8.30 9.16
CA VAL A 34 -1.08 -7.24 9.98
C VAL A 34 -1.37 -5.91 9.31
N ARG A 35 -2.03 -4.99 10.03
CA ARG A 35 -2.43 -3.68 9.53
C ARG A 35 -1.71 -2.55 10.27
N SER A 36 -1.28 -1.54 9.54
CA SER A 36 -0.77 -0.28 10.07
C SER A 36 -1.55 0.89 9.47
N ASN A 37 -1.87 1.90 10.28
CA ASN A 37 -2.60 3.07 9.81
C ASN A 37 -1.72 3.89 8.87
N VAL A 38 -2.22 4.21 7.68
CA VAL A 38 -1.58 5.16 6.78
C VAL A 38 -2.04 6.56 7.16
N LEU A 39 -1.10 7.39 7.57
CA LEU A 39 -1.30 8.78 7.94
C LEU A 39 -1.26 9.69 6.71
N GLY A 40 -0.48 9.31 5.71
CA GLY A 40 -0.29 10.09 4.50
C GLY A 40 0.57 9.36 3.47
N TRP A 41 0.90 10.10 2.43
CA TRP A 41 1.68 9.65 1.30
C TRP A 41 2.81 10.62 1.06
N GLN A 42 4.04 10.13 1.06
CA GLN A 42 5.18 10.87 0.57
C GLN A 42 5.32 10.61 -0.93
N VAL A 43 5.30 11.67 -1.72
CA VAL A 43 5.51 11.63 -3.16
C VAL A 43 6.86 12.26 -3.45
N ALA A 44 7.80 11.46 -3.93
CA ALA A 44 9.14 11.89 -4.30
C ALA A 44 9.18 12.49 -5.72
N SER A 45 10.28 13.18 -6.06
CA SER A 45 10.45 13.85 -7.36
C SER A 45 10.54 12.89 -8.56
N ASP A 46 10.88 11.63 -8.29
CA ASP A 46 10.87 10.50 -9.23
C ASP A 46 9.47 9.85 -9.36
N ARG A 47 8.45 10.39 -8.66
CA ARG A 47 7.08 9.87 -8.56
C ARG A 47 6.95 8.57 -7.77
N THR A 48 7.97 8.17 -7.03
CA THR A 48 7.84 7.11 -6.04
C THR A 48 6.87 7.55 -4.95
N ILE A 49 5.91 6.69 -4.63
CA ILE A 49 4.92 6.91 -3.58
C ILE A 49 5.27 6.00 -2.41
N THR A 50 5.49 6.59 -1.24
CA THR A 50 5.77 5.87 0.00
C THR A 50 4.67 6.16 1.02
N PRO A 51 4.01 5.14 1.59
CA PRO A 51 3.04 5.34 2.65
C PRO A 51 3.73 5.81 3.93
N LEU A 52 3.22 6.87 4.55
CA LEU A 52 3.61 7.31 5.88
C LEU A 52 2.74 6.60 6.90
N VAL A 53 3.35 5.76 7.73
CA VAL A 53 2.66 4.91 8.70
C VAL A 53 3.11 5.19 10.13
N VAL A 54 2.31 4.76 11.10
CA VAL A 54 2.64 4.91 12.54
C VAL A 54 3.87 4.10 12.93
N ASP A 55 4.00 2.89 12.39
CA ASP A 55 5.20 2.05 12.54
C ASP A 55 5.98 2.03 11.22
N PRO A 56 7.08 2.80 11.10
CA PRO A 56 7.87 2.89 9.86
C PRO A 56 8.37 1.54 9.36
N ARG A 57 8.61 0.57 10.26
CA ARG A 57 9.07 -0.77 9.87
C ARG A 57 8.08 -1.50 8.97
N ALA A 58 6.80 -1.15 9.05
CA ALA A 58 5.79 -1.70 8.17
C ALA A 58 5.94 -1.21 6.72
N ALA A 59 6.57 -0.05 6.49
CA ALA A 59 6.76 0.56 5.17
C ALA A 59 8.21 0.43 4.65
N ASP A 60 9.08 -0.28 5.38
CA ASP A 60 10.45 -0.58 4.94
C ASP A 60 10.49 -1.66 3.84
N ASP A 61 9.39 -2.38 3.62
CA ASP A 61 9.26 -3.31 2.48
C ASP A 61 9.21 -2.53 1.15
N GLU A 62 9.96 -3.01 0.15
CA GLU A 62 10.02 -2.40 -1.19
C GLU A 62 8.66 -2.40 -1.90
N GLU A 63 7.78 -3.35 -1.54
CA GLU A 63 6.43 -3.48 -2.08
C GLU A 63 5.41 -3.24 -0.97
N TRP A 64 4.56 -2.23 -1.13
CA TRP A 64 3.47 -1.96 -0.20
C TRP A 64 2.13 -2.42 -0.78
N THR A 65 1.24 -2.85 0.09
CA THR A 65 -0.17 -3.13 -0.22
C THR A 65 -1.05 -2.35 0.74
N VAL A 66 -2.00 -1.57 0.24
CA VAL A 66 -2.96 -0.84 1.07
C VAL A 66 -4.39 -1.31 0.86
N ILE A 67 -5.19 -1.23 1.91
CA ILE A 67 -6.64 -1.33 1.88
C ILE A 67 -7.20 0.07 2.07
N HIS A 68 -7.99 0.53 1.11
CA HIS A 68 -8.69 1.81 1.14
C HIS A 68 -9.97 1.74 1.97
N PRO A 69 -10.56 2.88 2.36
CA PRO A 69 -11.77 2.92 3.18
C PRO A 69 -13.00 2.28 2.52
N ASP A 70 -13.02 2.23 1.18
CA ASP A 70 -14.06 1.57 0.38
C ASP A 70 -13.87 0.04 0.27
N GLY A 71 -12.78 -0.49 0.85
CA GLY A 71 -12.42 -1.91 0.81
C GLY A 71 -11.57 -2.31 -0.40
N ARG A 72 -11.28 -1.38 -1.32
CA ARG A 72 -10.40 -1.62 -2.46
C ARG A 72 -8.97 -1.86 -1.97
N VAL A 73 -8.27 -2.79 -2.61
CA VAL A 73 -6.85 -3.06 -2.34
C VAL A 73 -6.00 -2.54 -3.49
N GLU A 74 -4.87 -1.91 -3.19
CA GLU A 74 -3.92 -1.39 -4.18
C GLU A 74 -2.48 -1.70 -3.76
N THR A 75 -1.62 -2.04 -4.71
CA THR A 75 -0.19 -2.33 -4.49
C THR A 75 0.69 -1.26 -5.14
N SER A 76 1.94 -1.16 -4.67
CA SER A 76 2.93 -0.21 -5.20
C SER A 76 3.25 -0.37 -6.68
N ASP A 77 3.00 -1.54 -7.26
CA ASP A 77 3.17 -1.82 -8.69
C ASP A 77 1.94 -1.44 -9.56
N GLY A 78 0.89 -0.91 -8.94
CA GLY A 78 -0.32 -0.44 -9.61
C GLY A 78 -1.39 -1.50 -9.85
N ARG A 79 -1.22 -2.74 -9.36
CA ARG A 79 -2.34 -3.70 -9.32
C ARG A 79 -3.38 -3.25 -8.29
N SER A 80 -4.64 -3.58 -8.56
CA SER A 80 -5.75 -3.25 -7.67
C SER A 80 -6.84 -4.30 -7.70
N TRP A 81 -7.52 -4.48 -6.58
CA TRP A 81 -8.64 -5.40 -6.42
C TRP A 81 -9.83 -4.68 -5.79
N ASP A 82 -11.04 -5.01 -6.24
CA ASP A 82 -12.28 -4.42 -5.72
C ASP A 82 -12.54 -4.74 -4.24
N SER A 83 -11.86 -5.75 -3.69
CA SER A 83 -12.03 -6.17 -2.30
C SER A 83 -10.81 -6.93 -1.77
N GLN A 84 -10.67 -6.92 -0.45
CA GLN A 84 -9.69 -7.75 0.28
C GLN A 84 -9.81 -9.24 -0.08
N ASP A 85 -11.03 -9.76 -0.23
CA ASP A 85 -11.25 -11.19 -0.55
C ASP A 85 -10.79 -11.55 -1.96
N ALA A 86 -10.96 -10.64 -2.92
CA ALA A 86 -10.48 -10.83 -4.28
C ALA A 86 -8.94 -10.88 -4.31
N TRP A 87 -8.29 -9.94 -3.63
CA TRP A 87 -6.84 -9.90 -3.46
C TRP A 87 -6.31 -11.19 -2.80
N LEU A 88 -6.86 -11.57 -1.64
CA LEU A 88 -6.41 -12.77 -0.91
C LEU A 88 -6.56 -14.06 -1.71
N ARG A 89 -7.60 -14.16 -2.55
CA ARG A 89 -7.80 -15.32 -3.43
C ARG A 89 -6.69 -15.42 -4.48
N GLU A 90 -6.28 -14.29 -5.04
CA GLU A 90 -5.19 -14.23 -6.01
C GLU A 90 -3.85 -14.56 -5.36
N GLU A 91 -3.55 -13.99 -4.20
CA GLU A 91 -2.34 -14.28 -3.43
C GLU A 91 -2.24 -15.78 -3.06
N LYS A 92 -3.33 -16.38 -2.58
CA LYS A 92 -3.38 -17.84 -2.33
C LYS A 92 -3.09 -18.64 -3.58
N ARG A 93 -3.61 -18.21 -4.74
CA ARG A 93 -3.38 -18.89 -6.02
C ARG A 93 -1.92 -18.75 -6.45
N ALA A 94 -1.33 -17.56 -6.34
CA ALA A 94 0.06 -17.30 -6.67
C ALA A 94 1.00 -18.15 -5.82
N LYS A 95 0.80 -18.20 -4.50
CA LYS A 95 1.61 -19.05 -3.60
C LYS A 95 1.49 -20.54 -3.90
N ARG A 96 0.29 -21.04 -4.23
CA ARG A 96 0.08 -22.43 -4.65
C ARG A 96 0.78 -22.80 -5.96
N LEU A 97 0.98 -21.84 -6.86
CA LEU A 97 1.68 -22.06 -8.13
C LEU A 97 3.21 -22.01 -7.97
N ALA A 98 3.70 -21.36 -6.92
CA ALA A 98 5.12 -21.23 -6.62
C ALA A 98 5.69 -22.36 -5.74
N ALA A 99 4.82 -23.17 -5.11
CA ALA A 99 5.16 -24.34 -4.31
C ALA A 99 5.15 -25.63 -5.16
#